data_AF-A0A7R9LXF8-F1
#
_entry.id   AF-A0A7R9LXF8-F1
#
_cell.length_a   1.000
_cell.length_b   1.000
_cell.length_c   1.000
_cell.angle_alpha   90.00
_cell.angle_beta   90.00
_cell.angle_gamma   90.00
#
_symmetry.space_group_name_H-M   'P 1'
#
loop_
_entity.id
_entity.type
_entity.pdbx_description
1 polymer ?
#
loop_
_entity_poly.entity_id
_entity_poly.type
_entity_poly.pdbx_seq_one_letter_code
_entity_poly.pdbx_strand_id
1 'polypeptide(L)'
;MNTHFETIVQYCKGWTIATVALFSDAILKNPGYLKLRKIRAAQQVAKTIATSQNRVYLNASSLMLNIADKDFDVTNEAIQKGRK
;
A
#
# COMPACT_ATOMS: atom_id res chain seq x y z
N MET A 1 24.56 -26.14 -19.03
CA MET A 1 23.11 -25.82 -19.01
C MET A 1 22.69 -24.95 -17.83
N ASN A 2 23.33 -25.02 -16.65
CA ASN A 2 22.90 -24.25 -15.47
C ASN A 2 23.25 -22.74 -15.51
N THR A 3 24.33 -22.35 -16.17
CA THR A 3 24.77 -20.94 -16.24
C THR A 3 23.81 -20.05 -17.02
N HIS A 4 23.17 -20.59 -18.07
CA HIS A 4 22.21 -19.86 -18.90
C HIS A 4 20.87 -19.63 -18.17
N PHE A 5 20.53 -20.49 -17.21
CA PHE A 5 19.33 -20.35 -16.40
C PHE A 5 19.55 -19.33 -15.27
N GLU A 6 20.72 -19.37 -14.62
CA GLU A 6 21.13 -18.40 -13.60
C GLU A 6 21.15 -16.95 -14.15
N THR A 7 21.62 -16.72 -15.38
CA THR A 7 21.60 -15.38 -15.99
C THR A 7 20.19 -14.85 -16.26
N ILE A 8 19.26 -15.71 -16.69
CA ILE A 8 17.85 -15.34 -16.88
C ILE A 8 17.20 -15.00 -15.54
N VAL A 9 17.45 -15.80 -14.50
CA VAL A 9 16.96 -15.54 -13.14
C VAL A 9 17.54 -14.23 -12.61
N GLN A 10 18.82 -13.96 -12.84
CA GLN A 10 19.47 -12.72 -12.43
C GLN A 10 18.91 -11.49 -13.17
N TYR A 11 18.63 -11.60 -14.46
CA TYR A 11 17.99 -10.55 -15.24
C TYR A 11 16.58 -10.23 -14.72
N CYS A 12 15.76 -11.25 -14.44
CA CYS A 12 14.45 -11.07 -13.82
C CYS A 12 14.54 -10.42 -12.45
N LYS A 13 15.50 -10.84 -11.60
CA LYS A 13 15.76 -10.20 -10.31
C LYS A 13 16.15 -8.73 -10.46
N GLY A 14 17.00 -8.38 -11.44
CA GLY A 14 17.39 -7.00 -11.70
C GLY A 14 16.21 -6.10 -12.11
N TRP A 15 15.32 -6.62 -12.95
CA TRP A 15 14.15 -5.88 -13.42
C TRP A 15 13.12 -5.62 -12.30
N THR A 16 12.91 -6.56 -11.37
CA THR A 16 12.02 -6.36 -10.22
C THR A 16 12.57 -5.32 -9.24
N ILE A 17 13.87 -5.28 -9.02
CA ILE A 17 14.51 -4.26 -8.15
C ILE A 17 14.34 -2.86 -8.76
N ALA A 18 14.63 -2.72 -10.05
CA ALA A 18 14.51 -1.43 -10.75
C ALA A 18 13.07 -0.90 -10.74
N THR A 19 12.08 -1.77 -11.00
CA THR A 19 10.66 -1.38 -10.98
C THR A 19 10.20 -0.96 -9.58
N VAL A 20 10.60 -1.69 -8.52
CA VAL A 20 10.30 -1.30 -7.14
C VAL A 20 10.93 0.03 -6.77
N ALA A 21 12.18 0.30 -7.17
CA ALA A 21 12.86 1.55 -6.88
C ALA A 21 12.16 2.76 -7.54
N LEU A 22 11.84 2.66 -8.83
CA LEU A 22 11.14 3.71 -9.57
C LEU A 22 9.74 3.97 -9.00
N PHE A 23 9.03 2.91 -8.62
CA PHE A 23 7.72 3.01 -7.98
C PHE A 23 7.81 3.67 -6.60
N SER A 24 8.83 3.33 -5.82
CA SER A 24 9.08 3.94 -4.51
C SER A 24 9.32 5.45 -4.63
N ASP A 25 10.14 5.88 -5.59
CA ASP A 25 10.39 7.30 -5.86
C ASP A 25 9.11 8.04 -6.34
N ALA A 26 8.26 7.38 -7.14
CA ALA A 26 6.98 7.93 -7.56
C ALA A 26 5.96 8.09 -6.42
N ILE A 27 5.96 7.16 -5.43
CA ILE A 27 5.15 7.27 -4.21
C ILE A 27 5.63 8.46 -3.36
N LEU A 28 6.94 8.62 -3.22
CA LEU A 28 7.53 9.71 -2.44
C LEU A 28 7.16 11.09 -3.01
N LYS A 29 7.06 11.20 -4.35
CA LYS A 29 6.60 12.43 -5.03
C LYS A 29 5.15 12.79 -4.74
N ASN A 30 4.31 11.83 -4.34
CA ASN A 30 2.87 12.02 -4.15
C ASN A 30 2.42 11.52 -2.76
N PRO A 31 2.68 12.29 -1.68
CA PRO A 31 2.35 11.85 -0.31
C PRO A 31 0.84 11.60 -0.08
N GLY A 32 -0.05 12.18 -0.92
CA GLY A 32 -1.48 11.91 -0.88
C GLY A 32 -1.89 10.52 -1.40
N TYR A 33 -1.04 9.83 -2.15
CA TYR A 33 -1.35 8.54 -2.78
C TYR A 33 -1.59 7.42 -1.77
N LEU A 34 -0.77 7.35 -0.71
CA LEU A 34 -0.92 6.35 0.34
C LEU A 34 -2.25 6.51 1.10
N LYS A 35 -2.67 7.75 1.37
CA LYS A 35 -3.96 8.05 2.01
C LYS A 35 -5.12 7.53 1.17
N LEU A 36 -5.14 7.86 -0.12
CA LEU A 36 -6.18 7.42 -1.05
C LEU A 36 -6.19 5.90 -1.26
N ARG A 37 -5.02 5.24 -1.31
CA ARG A 37 -4.96 3.77 -1.41
C ARG A 37 -5.51 3.07 -0.17
N LYS A 38 -5.21 3.56 1.02
CA LYS A 38 -5.74 3.01 2.28
C LYS A 38 -7.26 3.18 2.36
N ILE A 39 -7.78 4.36 2.00
CA ILE A 39 -9.24 4.61 1.91
C ILE A 39 -9.89 3.63 0.94
N ARG A 40 -9.31 3.42 -0.24
CA ARG A 40 -9.83 2.47 -1.24
C ARG A 40 -9.84 1.03 -0.73
N ALA A 41 -8.81 0.62 0.01
CA ALA A 41 -8.77 -0.70 0.64
C ALA A 41 -9.89 -0.87 1.67
N ALA A 42 -10.12 0.12 2.54
CA ALA A 42 -11.22 0.09 3.50
C ALA A 42 -12.59 0.06 2.82
N GLN A 43 -12.79 0.81 1.72
CA GLN A 43 -14.01 0.74 0.91
C GLN A 43 -14.23 -0.65 0.31
N GLN A 44 -13.16 -1.31 -0.16
CA GLN A 44 -13.26 -2.65 -0.71
C GLN A 44 -13.63 -3.68 0.36
N VAL A 45 -13.05 -3.57 1.56
CA VAL A 45 -13.42 -4.40 2.72
C VAL A 45 -14.88 -4.15 3.11
N ALA A 46 -15.32 -2.88 3.17
CA ALA A 46 -16.71 -2.53 3.44
C ALA A 46 -17.66 -3.16 2.44
N LYS A 47 -17.31 -3.13 1.15
CA LYS A 47 -18.10 -3.77 0.08
C LYS A 47 -18.15 -5.29 0.26
N THR A 48 -17.03 -5.94 0.54
CA THR A 48 -16.97 -7.39 0.80
C THR A 48 -17.82 -7.78 2.01
N ILE A 49 -17.78 -7.00 3.09
CA ILE A 49 -18.59 -7.23 4.30
C ILE A 49 -20.08 -7.01 3.99
N ALA A 50 -20.44 -5.96 3.24
CA ALA A 50 -21.83 -5.68 2.86
C ALA A 50 -22.44 -6.82 2.00
N THR A 51 -21.62 -7.48 1.19
CA THR A 51 -22.01 -8.66 0.40
C THR A 51 -21.89 -9.99 1.13
N SER A 52 -21.27 -10.04 2.31
CA SER A 52 -21.06 -11.27 3.07
C SER A 52 -22.37 -11.79 3.68
N GLN A 53 -22.58 -13.10 3.66
CA GLN A 53 -23.71 -13.76 4.34
C GLN A 53 -23.67 -13.58 5.86
N ASN A 54 -22.48 -13.37 6.44
CA ASN A 54 -22.33 -13.08 7.85
C ASN A 54 -22.21 -11.56 8.04
N ARG A 55 -23.36 -10.88 8.08
CA ARG A 55 -23.44 -9.44 8.32
C ARG A 55 -23.25 -9.18 9.82
N VAL A 56 -22.02 -9.31 10.29
CA VAL A 56 -21.63 -8.71 11.56
C VAL A 56 -21.89 -7.21 11.40
N TYR A 57 -22.84 -6.68 12.18
CA TYR A 57 -23.26 -5.28 12.13
C TYR A 57 -22.14 -4.37 12.68
N LEU A 58 -21.12 -4.14 11.87
CA LEU A 58 -20.08 -3.16 12.13
C LEU A 58 -20.45 -1.87 11.41
N ASN A 59 -20.57 -0.78 12.17
CA ASN A 59 -20.81 0.55 11.63
C ASN A 59 -19.66 0.93 10.68
N ALA A 60 -19.97 1.50 9.50
CA ALA A 60 -18.96 1.91 8.53
C ALA A 60 -17.93 2.89 9.13
N SER A 61 -18.34 3.73 10.08
CA SER A 61 -17.46 4.60 10.85
C SER A 61 -16.50 3.82 11.75
N SER A 62 -16.91 2.68 12.31
CA SER A 62 -16.04 1.78 13.09
C SER A 62 -15.04 1.05 12.21
N LEU A 63 -15.42 0.65 10.99
CA LEU A 63 -14.50 0.05 10.02
C LEU A 63 -13.46 1.06 9.51
N MET A 64 -13.86 2.33 9.37
CA MET A 64 -12.98 3.43 8.95
C MET A 64 -12.19 4.08 10.09
N LEU A 65 -12.35 3.63 11.34
CA LEU A 65 -11.76 4.26 12.52
C LEU A 65 -10.23 4.43 12.39
N ASN A 66 -9.56 3.44 11.80
CA ASN A 66 -8.11 3.47 11.61
C ASN A 66 -7.63 4.55 10.62
N ILE A 67 -8.53 5.09 9.77
CA ILE A 67 -8.21 6.17 8.83
C ILE A 67 -8.30 7.56 9.50
N ALA A 68 -9.05 7.68 10.60
CA ALA A 68 -9.27 8.95 11.30
C ALA A 68 -8.27 9.22 12.45
N ASP A 69 -7.48 8.22 12.86
CA ASP A 69 -6.52 8.35 13.96
C ASP A 69 -5.29 9.18 13.58
N LYS A 70 -4.72 9.92 14.55
CA LYS A 70 -3.54 10.77 14.34
C LYS A 70 -2.28 9.98 13.95
N ASP A 71 -2.19 8.70 14.35
CA ASP A 71 -1.11 7.79 13.91
C ASP A 71 -1.11 7.58 12.38
N PHE A 72 -2.23 7.87 11.71
CA PHE A 72 -2.38 7.87 10.25
C PHE A 72 -1.57 8.99 9.57
N ASP A 73 -1.36 10.13 10.25
CA ASP A 73 -0.55 11.24 9.77
C ASP A 73 0.92 11.10 10.14
N VAL A 74 1.25 10.48 11.28
CA VAL A 74 2.64 10.26 11.74
C VAL A 74 3.48 9.50 10.70
N THR A 75 2.91 8.52 10.00
CA THR A 75 3.62 7.81 8.91
C THR A 75 3.94 8.71 7.71
N ASN A 76 3.08 9.68 7.39
CA ASN A 76 3.35 10.65 6.33
C ASN A 76 4.33 11.73 6.80
N GLU A 77 4.21 12.17 8.05
CA GLU A 77 5.13 13.12 8.67
C GLU A 77 6.54 12.55 8.82
N ALA A 78 6.71 11.26 9.13
CA ALA A 78 8.01 10.59 9.18
C ALA A 78 8.67 10.53 7.79
N ILE A 79 7.89 10.25 6.73
CA ILE A 79 8.36 10.31 5.33
C ILE A 79 8.75 11.76 4.94
N GLN A 80 8.00 12.75 5.43
CA GLN A 80 8.29 14.19 5.21
C GLN A 80 9.44 14.71 6.09
N LYS A 81 9.67 14.15 7.28
CA LYS A 81 10.74 14.55 8.23
C LYS A 81 12.10 14.00 7.84
N GLY A 82 12.16 12.84 7.18
CA GLY A 82 13.40 12.35 6.53
C GLY A 82 13.93 13.28 5.43
N ARG A 83 13.22 14.37 5.14
CA ARG A 83 13.57 15.44 4.20
C ARG A 83 14.35 16.60 4.83
N LYS A 84 14.60 16.60 6.15
CA LYS A 84 15.42 17.60 6.85
C LYS A 84 16.75 17.02 7.28
#